data_AF-A0A920I3Y7-F1
#
_entry.id   AF-A0A920I3Y7-F1
#
_cell.length_a   1.000
_cell.length_b   1.000
_cell.length_c   1.000
_cell.angle_alpha   90.00
_cell.angle_beta   90.00
_cell.angle_gamma   90.00
#
_symmetry.space_group_name_H-M   'P 1'
#
loop_
_entity.id
_entity.type
_entity.pdbx_description
1 polymer ?
#
loop_
_entity_poly.entity_id
_entity_poly.type
_entity_poly.pdbx_seq_one_letter_code
_entity_poly.pdbx_strand_id
1 'polypeptide(L)'
;MISWEASTPFAVGRLLALYEHVTVVSGFVWGLNSFDQWGVELGKVMAKRVEAVLDGSADADGFSATASDLLDRISAPSSSD
;
A
#
# COMPACT_ATOMS: atom_id res chain seq x y z
N MET A 1 -6.97 -6.08 30.20
CA MET A 1 -5.64 -6.54 29.74
C MET A 1 -5.82 -7.95 29.19
N ILE A 2 -5.44 -8.23 27.95
CA ILE A 2 -5.43 -9.61 27.45
C ILE A 2 -4.12 -10.23 27.95
N SER A 3 -4.22 -11.28 28.77
CA SER A 3 -3.08 -12.01 29.32
C SER A 3 -3.27 -13.51 29.19
N TRP A 4 -2.17 -14.24 29.10
CA TRP A 4 -2.12 -15.70 29.10
C TRP A 4 -0.77 -16.17 29.65
N GLU A 5 -0.68 -17.44 30.05
CA GLU A 5 0.48 -17.96 30.81
C GLU A 5 1.75 -18.10 29.98
N ALA A 6 1.65 -18.51 28.70
CA ALA A 6 2.80 -18.67 27.81
C ALA A 6 2.42 -18.42 26.35
N SER A 7 3.31 -17.77 25.58
CA SER A 7 3.16 -17.51 24.14
C SER A 7 3.45 -18.75 23.30
N THR A 8 2.68 -19.81 23.52
CA THR A 8 2.70 -21.02 22.69
C THR A 8 2.14 -20.71 21.30
N PRO A 9 2.43 -21.53 20.27
CA PRO A 9 1.82 -21.38 18.94
C PRO A 9 0.29 -21.30 19.00
N PHE A 10 -0.33 -22.08 19.90
CA PHE A 10 -1.77 -22.04 20.14
C PHE A 10 -2.23 -20.68 20.71
N ALA A 11 -1.52 -20.15 21.71
CA ALA A 11 -1.87 -18.86 22.32
C ALA A 11 -1.76 -17.70 21.32
N VAL A 12 -0.72 -17.71 20.47
CA VAL A 12 -0.54 -16.72 19.41
C VAL A 12 -1.63 -16.85 18.35
N GLY A 13 -1.96 -18.08 17.91
CA GLY A 13 -3.06 -18.31 16.97
C GLY A 13 -4.41 -17.81 17.49
N ARG A 14 -4.69 -18.02 18.77
CA ARG A 14 -5.89 -17.49 19.44
C ARG A 14 -5.93 -15.96 19.42
N LEU A 15 -4.79 -15.30 19.66
CA LEU A 15 -4.70 -13.84 19.62
C LEU A 15 -4.93 -13.31 18.21
N LEU A 16 -4.32 -13.93 17.20
CA LEU A 16 -4.50 -13.55 15.80
C LEU A 16 -5.97 -13.69 15.38
N ALA A 17 -6.57 -14.85 15.64
CA ALA A 17 -7.97 -15.11 15.34
C ALA A 17 -8.92 -14.11 16.01
N LEU A 18 -8.61 -13.68 17.24
CA LEU A 18 -9.37 -12.63 17.93
C LEU A 18 -9.34 -11.31 17.15
N TYR A 19 -8.16 -10.85 16.71
CA TYR A 19 -8.04 -9.60 15.96
C TYR A 19 -8.63 -9.69 14.54
N GLU A 20 -8.54 -10.85 13.89
CA GLU A 20 -9.25 -11.11 12.63
C GLU A 20 -10.75 -10.93 12.81
N HIS A 21 -11.34 -11.53 13.86
CA HIS A 21 -12.77 -11.40 14.14
C HIS A 21 -13.17 -9.97 14.51
N VAL A 22 -12.38 -9.27 15.31
CA VAL A 22 -12.61 -7.85 15.63
C VAL A 22 -12.66 -7.01 14.35
N THR A 23 -11.73 -7.23 13.43
CA THR A 23 -11.65 -6.52 12.14
C THR A 23 -12.86 -6.83 11.24
N VAL A 24 -13.25 -8.11 11.16
CA VAL A 24 -14.42 -8.55 10.38
C VAL A 24 -15.72 -7.97 10.93
N VAL A 25 -15.93 -8.08 12.24
CA VAL A 25 -17.15 -7.56 12.89
C VAL A 25 -17.23 -6.05 12.77
N SER A 26 -16.10 -5.34 12.92
CA SER A 26 -16.07 -3.88 12.75
C SER A 26 -16.47 -3.47 11.33
N GLY A 27 -15.99 -4.18 10.31
CA GLY A 27 -16.41 -3.93 8.92
C GLY A 27 -17.89 -4.18 8.72
N PHE A 28 -18.44 -5.27 9.24
CA PHE A 28 -19.89 -5.54 9.19
C PHE A 28 -20.73 -4.46 9.87
N VAL A 29 -20.29 -3.96 11.04
CA VAL A 29 -20.96 -2.85 11.74
C VAL A 29 -20.96 -1.57 10.91
N TRP A 30 -19.86 -1.28 10.20
CA TRP A 30 -19.75 -0.11 9.33
C TRP A 30 -20.32 -0.30 7.93
N GLY A 31 -20.88 -1.48 7.60
CA GLY A 31 -21.36 -1.79 6.26
C GLY A 31 -20.25 -1.80 5.21
N LEU A 32 -19.01 -2.08 5.62
CA LEU A 32 -17.83 -2.17 4.77
C LEU A 32 -17.46 -3.65 4.54
N ASN A 33 -16.82 -3.91 3.40
CA ASN A 33 -16.28 -5.23 3.10
C ASN A 33 -14.87 -5.37 3.67
N SER A 34 -14.69 -6.12 4.76
CA SER A 34 -13.37 -6.37 5.37
C SER A 34 -12.43 -7.24 4.53
N PHE A 35 -12.90 -7.79 3.40
CA PHE A 35 -12.17 -8.77 2.61
C PHE A 35 -11.70 -8.23 1.25
N ASP A 36 -11.99 -6.98 0.91
CA ASP A 36 -11.51 -6.35 -0.33
C ASP A 36 -10.39 -5.34 -0.09
N GLN A 37 -9.70 -4.99 -1.19
CA GLN A 37 -8.59 -4.04 -1.18
C GLN A 37 -8.53 -3.23 -2.49
N TRP A 38 -9.64 -2.65 -2.94
CA TRP A 38 -9.66 -1.87 -4.18
C TRP A 38 -8.71 -0.66 -4.17
N GLY A 39 -8.42 -0.11 -2.99
CA GLY A 39 -7.56 1.07 -2.83
C GLY A 39 -6.12 0.92 -3.33
N VAL A 40 -5.63 -0.32 -3.53
CA VAL A 40 -4.25 -0.55 -4.00
C VAL A 40 -4.08 -0.45 -5.52
N GLU A 41 -5.18 -0.61 -6.27
CA GLU A 41 -5.10 -0.82 -7.71
C GLU A 41 -4.64 0.42 -8.48
N LEU A 42 -5.14 1.60 -8.11
CA LEU A 42 -4.70 2.85 -8.74
C LEU A 42 -3.20 3.08 -8.51
N GLY A 43 -2.70 2.80 -7.30
CA GLY A 43 -1.27 2.90 -7.00
C GLY A 43 -0.42 1.98 -7.87
N LYS A 44 -0.85 0.72 -8.04
CA LYS A 44 -0.16 -0.24 -8.93
C LYS A 44 -0.15 0.22 -10.39
N VAL A 45 -1.26 0.76 -10.89
CA VAL A 45 -1.34 1.29 -12.26
C VAL A 45 -0.43 2.51 -12.43
N MET A 46 -0.43 3.42 -11.46
CA MET A 46 0.39 4.63 -11.51
C MET A 46 1.88 4.30 -11.39
N ALA A 47 2.27 3.34 -10.55
CA ALA A 47 3.65 2.89 -10.42
C ALA A 47 4.22 2.40 -11.77
N LYS A 48 3.44 1.60 -12.53
CA LYS A 48 3.83 1.14 -13.88
C LYS A 48 3.99 2.30 -14.87
N ARG A 49 3.14 3.31 -14.79
CA ARG A 49 3.25 4.51 -15.63
C ARG A 49 4.51 5.30 -15.29
N VAL A 50 4.83 5.44 -14.01
CA VAL A 50 6.06 6.09 -13.55
C VAL A 50 7.30 5.32 -14.02
N GLU A 51 7.31 3.99 -13.86
CA GLU A 51 8.38 3.11 -14.35
C GLU A 51 8.64 3.32 -15.85
N ALA A 52 7.58 3.33 -16.66
CA ALA A 52 7.70 3.56 -18.11
C ALA A 52 8.32 4.93 -18.47
N VAL A 53 8.01 5.98 -17.69
CA VAL A 53 8.59 7.32 -17.87
C VAL A 53 10.07 7.33 -17.49
N LEU A 54 10.44 6.68 -16.38
CA LEU A 54 11.83 6.61 -15.93
C LEU A 54 12.71 5.81 -16.90
N ASP A 55 12.17 4.77 -17.53
CA ASP A 55 12.86 3.96 -18.54
C ASP A 55 12.93 4.66 -19.92
N GLY A 56 12.35 5.86 -20.06
CA GLY A 56 12.30 6.62 -21.31
C GLY A 56 11.38 6.00 -22.37
N SER A 57 10.51 5.06 -21.98
CA SER A 57 9.59 4.36 -22.87
C SER A 57 8.24 5.09 -23.04
N ALA A 58 7.98 6.12 -22.24
CA ALA A 58 6.79 6.96 -22.29
C ALA A 58 7.09 8.39 -21.79
N ASP A 59 6.29 9.36 -22.24
CA ASP A 59 6.36 10.74 -21.76
C ASP A 59 5.54 10.92 -20.47
N ALA A 60 5.88 11.94 -19.67
CA ALA A 60 5.20 12.28 -18.41
C ALA A 60 3.80 12.91 -18.60
N ASP A 61 3.19 12.73 -19.77
CA ASP A 61 1.89 13.31 -20.12
C ASP A 61 0.75 12.75 -19.24
N GLY A 62 -0.08 13.68 -18.76
CA GLY A 62 -1.21 13.36 -17.88
C GLY A 62 -0.84 13.15 -16.41
N PHE A 63 0.41 13.37 -16.01
CA PHE A 63 0.76 13.62 -14.61
C PHE A 63 0.46 15.07 -14.22
N SER A 64 0.27 15.33 -12.92
CA SER A 64 0.13 16.70 -12.42
C SER A 64 1.46 17.44 -12.54
N ALA A 65 1.44 18.78 -12.62
CA ALA A 65 2.66 19.59 -12.73
C ALA A 65 3.70 19.27 -11.64
N THR A 66 3.25 19.00 -10.41
CA THR A 66 4.12 18.61 -9.30
C THR A 66 4.75 17.23 -9.51
N ALA A 67 3.99 16.28 -10.05
CA ALA A 67 4.51 14.94 -10.32
C ALA A 67 5.50 14.95 -11.49
N SER A 68 5.24 15.73 -12.53
CA SER A 68 6.18 15.90 -13.64
C SER A 68 7.48 16.58 -13.20
N ASP A 69 7.43 17.67 -12.42
CA ASP A 69 8.63 18.31 -11.86
C ASP A 69 9.45 17.35 -10.99
N LEU A 70 8.79 16.48 -10.22
CA LEU A 70 9.49 15.47 -9.43
C LEU A 70 10.17 14.41 -10.32
N LEU A 71 9.49 13.94 -11.37
CA LEU A 71 10.05 12.96 -12.30
C LEU A 71 11.27 13.55 -13.04
N ASP A 72 11.18 14.78 -13.50
CA ASP A 72 12.30 15.48 -14.16
C ASP A 72 13.53 15.57 -13.24
N ARG A 73 13.33 15.85 -11.95
CA ARG A 73 14.42 15.90 -10.96
C ARG A 73 15.03 14.53 -10.66
N ILE A 74 14.24 13.47 -10.68
CA ILE A 74 14.72 12.09 -10.44
C ILE A 74 15.45 11.55 -11.67
N SER A 75 15.00 11.92 -12.88
CA SER A 75 15.60 11.52 -14.14
C SER A 75 16.82 12.36 -14.52
N ALA A 76 16.99 13.56 -13.96
CA ALA A 76 18.19 14.36 -14.15
C ALA A 76 19.42 13.58 -13.64
N PRO A 77 20.51 13.48 -14.43
CA PRO A 77 21.71 12.81 -13.97
C PRO A 77 22.17 13.48 -12.68
N SER A 78 22.39 12.67 -11.63
CA SER A 78 23.02 13.18 -10.40
C SER A 78 24.30 13.89 -10.84
N SER A 79 24.38 15.20 -10.58
CA SER A 79 25.62 15.94 -10.75
C SER A 79 26.70 15.18 -10.01
N SER A 80 27.61 14.58 -10.78
CA SER A 80 28.80 13.92 -10.28
C SER A 80 29.64 14.95 -9.52
N ASP A 81 29.61 14.85 -8.19
CA ASP A 81 30.74 15.18 -7.32
C ASP A 81 31.50 13.88 -7.02
#